data_AF-A0A0L9UWQ7-F1
#
_entry.id   AF-A0A0L9UWQ7-F1
#
_cell.length_a   1.000
_cell.length_b   1.000
_cell.length_c   1.000
_cell.angle_alpha   90.00
_cell.angle_beta   90.00
_cell.angle_gamma   90.00
#
_symmetry.space_group_name_H-M   'P 1'
#
loop_
_entity.id
_entity.type
_entity.pdbx_description
1 polymer ?
#
loop_
_entity_poly.entity_id
_entity_poly.type
_entity_poly.pdbx_seq_one_letter_code
_entity_poly.pdbx_strand_id
1 'polypeptide(L)' 'MVKNVDEGCRTPKRTPRRIPAAMVCPPAPKKKSPPHTARQRLPPKNGYFVPPDLELIFRVSSSSEAVA' A
#
# COMPACT_ATOMS: atom_id res chain seq x y z
N MET A 1 -43.86 15.52 7.81
CA MET A 1 -43.09 16.32 6.84
C MET A 1 -41.72 15.67 6.67
N VAL A 2 -41.61 14.67 5.79
CA VAL A 2 -40.31 14.02 5.51
C VAL A 2 -39.44 15.02 4.75
N LYS A 3 -38.45 15.59 5.44
CA LYS A 3 -37.42 16.41 4.78
C LYS A 3 -36.52 15.44 4.02
N ASN A 4 -36.49 15.55 2.70
CA ASN A 4 -35.56 14.79 1.86
C ASN A 4 -34.13 15.14 2.30
N VAL A 5 -33.45 14.22 2.97
CA VAL A 5 -32.07 14.39 3.48
C VAL A 5 -31.09 14.73 2.35
N ASP A 6 -31.45 14.37 1.12
CA ASP A 6 -30.69 14.62 -0.10
C ASP A 6 -30.63 16.09 -0.54
N GLU A 7 -31.51 16.97 -0.02
CA GLU A 7 -31.55 18.38 -0.44
C GLU A 7 -30.37 19.19 0.12
N GLY A 8 -29.80 18.77 1.26
CA GLY A 8 -28.71 19.49 1.94
C GLY A 8 -27.29 19.08 1.52
N CYS A 9 -27.14 17.92 0.86
CA CYS A 9 -25.85 17.30 0.57
C CYS A 9 -25.56 17.24 -0.94
N ARG A 10 -25.81 18.34 -1.66
CA ARG A 10 -25.59 18.43 -3.12
C ARG A 10 -24.61 19.52 -3.50
N THR A 11 -23.81 19.26 -4.53
CA THR A 11 -22.90 20.26 -5.11
C THR A 11 -23.69 21.48 -5.60
N PRO A 12 -23.33 22.72 -5.20
CA PRO A 12 -24.00 23.92 -5.66
C PRO A 12 -24.02 24.06 -7.19
N LYS A 13 -25.22 24.20 -7.77
CA LYS A 13 -25.41 24.29 -9.23
C LYS A 13 -25.12 25.69 -9.81
N ARG A 14 -24.99 26.72 -8.96
CA ARG A 14 -24.75 28.12 -9.41
C ARG A 14 -23.38 28.23 -10.06
N THR A 15 -23.33 28.81 -11.26
CA THR A 15 -22.12 29.01 -12.07
C THR A 15 -20.87 29.47 -11.30
N PRO A 16 -20.91 30.51 -10.43
CA PRO A 16 -19.72 30.96 -9.71
C PRO A 16 -19.20 29.97 -8.64
N ARG A 17 -19.99 28.98 -8.25
CA ARG A 17 -19.64 27.95 -7.25
C ARG A 17 -19.41 26.58 -7.87
N ARG A 18 -19.56 26.46 -9.19
CA ARG A 18 -19.35 25.22 -9.92
C ARG A 18 -17.86 25.04 -10.16
N ILE A 19 -17.34 23.87 -9.82
CA ILE A 19 -15.98 23.49 -10.23
C ILE A 19 -15.94 23.55 -11.78
N PRO A 20 -14.98 24.25 -12.38
CA PRO A 20 -14.82 24.24 -13.83
C PRO A 20 -14.76 22.81 -14.34
N ALA A 21 -15.57 22.49 -15.37
CA ALA A 21 -15.45 21.20 -16.03
C ALA A 21 -14.02 21.10 -16.56
N ALA A 22 -13.30 20.04 -16.18
CA ALA A 22 -11.86 19.94 -16.34
C ALA A 22 -11.43 20.38 -17.75
N MET A 23 -10.70 21.48 -17.81
CA MET A 23 -9.92 21.85 -18.97
C MET A 23 -8.84 20.77 -19.08
N VAL A 24 -8.90 19.98 -20.15
CA VAL A 24 -7.95 18.95 -20.61
C VAL A 24 -6.89 18.57 -19.57
N CYS A 25 -6.96 17.33 -19.07
CA CYS A 25 -5.96 16.80 -18.15
C CYS A 25 -4.54 17.12 -18.65
N PRO A 26 -3.63 17.60 -17.79
CA PRO A 26 -2.26 17.84 -18.22
C PRO A 26 -1.69 16.55 -18.81
N PRO A 27 -0.80 16.67 -19.81
CA PRO A 27 -0.19 15.50 -20.43
C PRO A 27 0.49 14.63 -19.37
N ALA A 28 0.45 13.31 -19.57
CA ALA A 28 1.02 12.36 -18.62
C ALA A 28 2.50 12.68 -18.34
N PRO A 29 2.97 12.55 -17.09
CA PRO A 29 4.37 12.70 -16.76
C PRO A 29 5.24 11.77 -17.63
N LYS A 30 6.34 12.30 -18.17
CA LYS A 30 7.28 11.49 -18.98
C LYS A 30 8.02 10.49 -18.09
N LYS A 31 8.07 9.22 -18.51
CA LYS A 31 8.88 8.20 -17.86
C LYS A 31 10.37 8.58 -17.98
N LYS A 32 11.07 8.63 -16.84
CA LYS A 32 12.53 8.85 -16.83
C LYS A 32 13.23 7.65 -17.46
N SER A 33 14.29 7.89 -18.24
CA SER A 33 15.16 6.82 -18.71
C SER A 33 15.76 6.08 -17.50
N PRO A 34 15.89 4.75 -17.55
CA PRO A 34 16.58 4.03 -16.49
C PRO A 34 18.00 4.62 -16.34
N PRO A 35 18.51 4.78 -15.11
CA PRO A 35 19.89 5.22 -14.91
C PRO A 35 20.84 4.21 -15.58
N HIS A 36 21.97 4.67 -16.11
CA HIS A 36 22.99 3.78 -16.72
C HIS A 36 23.47 2.68 -15.76
N THR A 37 23.32 2.90 -14.45
CA THR A 37 23.61 1.95 -13.36
C THR A 37 22.45 1.00 -13.04
N ALA A 38 21.36 0.99 -13.80
CA ALA A 38 20.34 -0.06 -13.78
C ALA A 38 20.88 -1.40 -14.34
N ARG A 39 22.17 -1.69 -14.10
CA ARG A 39 22.65 -3.06 -14.06
C ARG A 39 21.68 -3.78 -13.15
N GLN A 40 21.08 -4.84 -13.68
CA GLN A 40 20.10 -5.67 -12.95
C GLN A 40 20.63 -5.84 -11.54
N ARG A 41 19.94 -5.24 -10.55
CA ARG A 41 20.34 -5.35 -9.16
C ARG A 41 20.25 -6.84 -8.86
N LEU A 42 21.40 -7.50 -8.83
CA LEU A 42 21.45 -8.90 -8.49
C LEU A 42 20.85 -9.03 -7.09
N PRO A 43 19.98 -10.04 -6.87
CA PRO A 43 19.54 -10.35 -5.52
C PRO A 43 20.75 -10.47 -4.58
N PRO A 44 20.63 -10.07 -3.31
CA PRO A 44 21.66 -10.31 -2.31
C PRO A 44 22.04 -11.79 -2.31
N LYS A 45 23.34 -12.08 -2.17
CA LYS A 45 23.89 -13.45 -2.22
C LYS A 45 23.19 -14.40 -1.24
N ASN A 46 22.71 -13.88 -0.11
CA ASN A 46 22.11 -14.65 0.97
C ASN A 46 20.57 -14.55 0.97
N GLY A 47 19.98 -14.08 -0.13
CA GLY A 47 18.54 -13.79 -0.19
C GLY A 47 18.16 -12.54 0.61
N TYR A 48 16.89 -12.15 0.50
CA TYR A 48 16.33 -11.02 1.25
C TYR A 48 15.86 -11.41 2.65
N PHE A 49 15.58 -12.70 2.84
CA PHE A 49 15.10 -13.26 4.09
C PHE A 49 16.03 -14.41 4.48
N VAL A 50 16.66 -14.28 5.64
CA VAL A 50 17.47 -15.32 6.26
C VAL A 50 16.69 -15.77 7.49
N PRO A 51 15.85 -16.82 7.37
CA PRO A 51 15.09 -17.29 8.52
C PRO A 51 16.05 -17.72 9.63
N PRO A 52 15.73 -17.39 10.89
CA PRO A 52 16.42 -17.99 12.03
C PRO A 52 16.22 -19.52 12.02
N ASP A 53 17.14 -20.23 12.66
CA ASP A 53 17.05 -21.68 12.81
C ASP A 53 15.75 -22.06 13.54
N LEU A 54 14.85 -22.74 12.83
CA LEU A 54 13.54 -23.14 13.37
C LEU A 54 13.70 -24.11 14.53
N GLU A 55 14.74 -24.95 14.52
CA GLU A 55 15.01 -25.89 15.60
C GLU A 55 15.47 -25.17 16.87
N LEU A 56 16.02 -23.97 16.75
CA LEU A 56 16.29 -23.11 17.90
C LEU A 56 15.01 -22.44 18.42
N ILE A 57 14.09 -22.08 17.53
CA ILE A 57 12.82 -21.41 17.86
C ILE A 57 11.86 -22.38 18.56
N PHE A 58 11.80 -23.63 18.12
CA PHE A 58 10.87 -24.64 18.63
C PHE A 58 11.47 -25.58 19.68
N ARG A 59 12.60 -25.21 20.30
CA ARG A 59 13.09 -25.84 21.54
C ARG A 59 12.15 -25.53 22.70
N VAL A 60 10.98 -26.13 22.66
CA VAL A 60 10.16 -26.36 23.84
C VAL A 60 10.82 -27.56 24.51
N SER A 61 11.54 -27.33 25.60
CA SER A 61 11.97 -28.43 26.46
C SER A 61 10.74 -29.29 26.73
N SER A 62 10.79 -30.59 26.43
CA SER A 62 9.77 -31.51 26.90
C SER A 62 9.79 -31.41 28.42
N SER A 63 8.87 -30.63 29.00
CA SER A 63 8.56 -30.72 30.42
C SER A 63 7.89 -32.07 30.60
N SER A 64 8.70 -33.12 30.76
CA SER A 64 8.20 -34.38 31.29
C SER A 64 7.84 -34.13 32.74
N GLU A 65 6.61 -33.69 32.99
CA GLU A 65 6.02 -33.83 34.31
C GLU A 65 5.11 -35.06 34.28
N ALA A 66 5.61 -36.15 34.85
CA ALA A 66 4.89 -37.18 35.60
C ALA A 66 5.90 -38.26 36.03
N VAL A 67 6.50 -38.06 37.20
CA VAL A 67 6.98 -39.16 38.04
C VAL A 67 5.87 -39.43 39.06
N ALA A 68 5.51 -40.71 39.17
CA ALA A 68 4.54 -41.35 40.09
C ALA A 68 3.06 -41.26 39.71
#